data_AF-A0A7W4I5L2-F1
#
_entry.id   AF-A0A7W4I5L2-F1
#
_cell.length_a   1.000
_cell.length_b   1.000
_cell.length_c   1.000
_cell.angle_alpha   90.00
_cell.angle_beta   90.00
_cell.angle_gamma   90.00
#
_symmetry.space_group_name_H-M   'P 1'
#
loop_
_entity.id
_entity.type
_entity.pdbx_description
1 polymer ?
#
loop_
_entity_poly.entity_id
_entity_poly.type
_entity_poly.pdbx_seq_one_letter_code
_entity_poly.pdbx_strand_id
1 'polypeptide(L)'
;MDTKELFQAISSRMHADFKASAQVSHRGSKGTVRENILRKFLEEGRLPSKYGIGSGEIVGRIKDTSRQSDLIIYDKIDGITLLFDEHTQVYPIDCVYGIIEVKSGLSKAEFIDALDKIAAFKAMAPSGHVSLSIGVATALLPRPKPFGMVFAYNLAGNSLDSLRQNLQEWEQSHPPEHWPNHVCVLGIGTISHQGKDVFQKCLDSESITTDSWPISLEYREDSLWNFYSALHDMCARMKLGPVELMSYYEPLTRIGRFVIDGRFEFQRKSDNAAVRPSESTIAKIVNWCASRSPISYEDYLLKRFGHLPIGLNNRRILDRQVYLYNPDNLAGFHELGDTPFHVDEEGARLSQPSLLTAHEVVIDGYFYAVCIDSLKPEDWEVVPQ
;
A
#
# COMPACT_ATOMS: atom_id res chain seq x y z
N MET A 1 42.78 -5.90 -2.71
CA MET A 1 41.94 -5.11 -1.79
C MET A 1 41.02 -6.11 -1.11
N ASP A 2 41.05 -6.18 0.21
CA ASP A 2 40.14 -7.04 0.96
C ASP A 2 38.83 -6.26 1.22
N THR A 3 37.73 -6.72 0.62
CA THR A 3 36.41 -6.10 0.77
C THR A 3 35.93 -6.16 2.22
N LYS A 4 36.30 -7.20 2.97
CA LYS A 4 35.92 -7.36 4.37
C LYS A 4 36.57 -6.27 5.21
N GLU A 5 37.89 -6.13 5.13
CA GLU A 5 38.63 -5.10 5.87
C GLU A 5 38.14 -3.68 5.51
N LEU A 6 37.84 -3.43 4.23
CA LEU A 6 37.27 -2.16 3.79
C LEU A 6 35.93 -1.86 4.47
N PHE A 7 35.00 -2.83 4.51
CA PHE A 7 33.70 -2.63 5.13
C PHE A 7 33.76 -2.53 6.65
N GLN A 8 34.68 -3.24 7.29
CA GLN A 8 34.96 -3.09 8.72
C GLN A 8 35.45 -1.66 9.02
N ALA A 9 36.37 -1.13 8.21
CA ALA A 9 36.84 0.25 8.36
C ALA A 9 35.71 1.29 8.15
N ILE A 10 34.82 1.07 7.17
CA ILE A 10 33.65 1.93 6.95
C ILE A 10 32.69 1.85 8.14
N SER A 11 32.43 0.65 8.65
CA SER A 11 31.61 0.40 9.85
C SER A 11 32.16 1.15 11.06
N SER A 12 33.47 1.08 11.30
CA SER A 12 34.13 1.84 12.36
C SER A 12 33.98 3.35 12.17
N ARG A 13 34.09 3.86 10.94
CA ARG A 13 33.90 5.28 10.63
C ARG A 13 32.47 5.74 10.92
N MET A 14 31.46 4.99 10.46
CA MET A 14 30.06 5.30 10.75
C MET A 14 29.78 5.35 12.25
N HIS A 15 30.37 4.43 13.02
CA HIS A 15 30.30 4.44 14.48
C HIS A 15 30.97 5.67 15.10
N ALA A 16 32.12 6.09 14.58
CA ALA A 16 32.80 7.30 15.03
C ALA A 16 31.98 8.57 14.74
N ASP A 17 31.41 8.67 13.54
CA ASP A 17 30.51 9.77 13.14
C ASP A 17 29.26 9.81 14.04
N PHE A 18 28.69 8.64 14.36
CA PHE A 18 27.57 8.53 15.29
C PHE A 18 27.96 9.03 16.69
N LYS A 19 29.12 8.64 17.23
CA LYS A 19 29.62 9.13 18.52
C LYS A 19 29.84 10.64 18.51
N ALA A 20 30.39 11.19 17.41
CA ALA A 20 30.56 12.63 17.24
C ALA A 20 29.21 13.38 17.22
N SER A 21 28.17 12.80 16.61
CA SER A 21 26.82 13.38 16.58
C SER A 21 26.24 13.65 17.98
N ALA A 22 26.67 12.90 19.01
CA ALA A 22 26.21 13.10 20.38
C ALA A 22 26.60 14.47 20.97
N GLN A 23 27.66 15.10 20.42
CA GLN A 23 28.17 16.42 20.84
C GLN A 23 27.35 17.59 20.29
N VAL A 24 26.49 17.37 19.29
CA VAL A 24 25.61 18.42 18.75
C VAL A 24 24.59 18.84 19.82
N SER A 25 24.35 20.14 20.04
CA SER A 25 23.62 20.59 21.24
C SER A 25 22.08 20.52 21.13
N HIS A 26 21.51 20.60 19.92
CA HIS A 26 20.05 20.62 19.73
C HIS A 26 19.47 19.21 19.56
N ARG A 27 18.46 18.84 20.37
CA ARG A 27 17.85 17.50 20.37
C ARG A 27 17.20 17.13 19.02
N GLY A 28 16.48 18.07 18.39
CA GLY A 28 15.87 17.83 17.07
C GLY A 28 16.90 17.53 15.98
N SER A 29 18.02 18.27 15.96
CA SER A 29 19.11 18.00 15.01
C SER A 29 19.83 16.67 15.24
N LYS A 30 19.73 16.05 16.44
CA LYS A 30 20.44 14.78 16.70
C LYS A 30 19.85 13.60 15.93
N GLY A 31 18.52 13.50 15.85
CA GLY A 31 17.84 12.45 15.07
C GLY A 31 18.22 12.55 13.60
N THR A 32 17.97 13.73 13.03
CA THR A 32 18.29 14.05 11.63
C THR A 32 19.77 13.84 11.29
N VAL A 33 20.71 14.22 12.17
CA VAL A 33 22.14 13.98 11.93
C VAL A 33 22.45 12.48 11.86
N ARG A 34 21.79 11.65 12.67
CA ARG A 34 22.04 10.20 12.73
C ARG A 34 21.40 9.45 11.56
N GLU A 35 20.22 9.88 11.14
CA GLU A 35 19.59 9.47 9.89
C GLU A 35 20.51 9.82 8.70
N ASN A 36 21.07 11.03 8.72
CA ASN A 36 21.97 11.50 7.67
C ASN A 36 23.28 10.70 7.55
N ILE A 37 23.79 10.09 8.62
CA ILE A 37 24.98 9.22 8.53
C ILE A 37 24.67 7.99 7.67
N LEU A 38 23.55 7.30 7.93
CA LEU A 38 23.16 6.14 7.14
C LEU A 38 22.77 6.54 5.71
N ARG A 39 21.99 7.62 5.58
CA ARG A 39 21.62 8.20 4.27
C ARG A 39 22.85 8.44 3.41
N LYS A 40 23.85 9.18 3.91
CA LYS A 40 25.08 9.48 3.18
C LYS A 40 25.82 8.21 2.78
N PHE A 41 25.94 7.24 3.70
CA PHE A 41 26.55 5.95 3.38
C PHE A 41 25.86 5.26 2.20
N LEU A 42 24.52 5.32 2.11
CA LEU A 42 23.76 4.68 1.02
C LEU A 42 23.77 5.51 -0.28
N GLU A 43 23.66 6.84 -0.20
CA GLU A 43 23.60 7.76 -1.35
C GLU A 43 24.96 7.93 -2.06
N GLU A 44 26.08 7.81 -1.34
CA GLU A 44 27.44 7.97 -1.89
C GLU A 44 27.90 6.75 -2.72
N GLY A 45 27.10 6.36 -3.71
CA GLY A 45 27.43 5.34 -4.71
C GLY A 45 27.27 3.90 -4.24
N ARG A 46 26.58 3.66 -3.12
CA ARG A 46 26.30 2.30 -2.61
C ARG A 46 24.97 1.76 -3.13
N LEU A 47 23.98 2.61 -3.36
CA LEU A 47 22.79 2.20 -4.12
C LEU A 47 22.92 2.59 -5.60
N PRO A 48 22.51 1.71 -6.53
CA PRO A 48 22.32 2.10 -7.92
C PRO A 48 21.47 3.36 -8.06
N SER A 49 21.79 4.21 -9.05
CA SER A 49 21.17 5.54 -9.22
C SER A 49 19.65 5.54 -9.43
N LYS A 50 19.08 4.38 -9.77
CA LYS A 50 17.62 4.21 -9.86
C LYS A 50 16.92 4.20 -8.52
N TYR A 51 17.62 3.91 -7.42
CA TYR A 51 17.07 3.96 -6.08
C TYR A 51 17.34 5.34 -5.48
N GLY A 52 16.26 6.08 -5.23
CA GLY A 52 16.29 7.32 -4.45
C GLY A 52 16.14 7.03 -2.97
N ILE A 53 16.68 7.92 -2.14
CA ILE A 53 16.48 7.89 -0.69
C ILE A 53 15.79 9.19 -0.28
N GLY A 54 14.59 9.08 0.28
CA GLY A 54 13.76 10.20 0.74
C GLY A 54 13.54 10.16 2.25
N SER A 55 12.90 11.18 2.81
CA SER A 55 12.31 11.18 4.15
C SER A 55 10.95 11.83 4.06
N GLY A 56 9.96 11.30 4.76
CA GLY A 56 8.61 11.86 4.72
C GLY A 56 7.52 10.82 4.89
N GLU A 57 6.39 11.04 4.23
CA GLU A 57 5.21 10.21 4.34
C GLU A 57 4.96 9.45 3.03
N ILE A 58 4.35 8.27 3.15
CA ILE A 58 3.87 7.48 2.03
C ILE A 58 2.34 7.60 2.01
N VAL A 59 1.74 7.72 0.84
CA VAL A 59 0.28 7.65 0.66
C VAL A 59 -0.07 6.39 -0.13
N GLY A 60 -1.13 5.70 0.28
CA GLY A 60 -1.63 4.52 -0.41
C GLY A 60 -2.63 4.83 -1.50
N ARG A 61 -3.08 3.76 -2.19
CA ARG A 61 -4.20 3.83 -3.15
C ARG A 61 -5.56 3.83 -2.47
N ILE A 62 -5.62 3.32 -1.25
CA ILE A 62 -6.74 3.47 -0.34
C ILE A 62 -6.42 4.74 0.46
N LYS A 63 -7.40 5.59 0.76
CA LYS A 63 -7.23 6.91 1.42
C LYS A 63 -6.60 6.76 2.81
N ASP A 64 -5.30 6.50 2.84
CA ASP A 64 -4.43 6.26 3.99
C ASP A 64 -3.06 6.91 3.76
N THR A 65 -2.43 7.27 4.89
CA THR A 65 -1.11 7.92 4.92
C THR A 65 -0.29 7.25 6.01
N SER A 66 0.97 6.94 5.71
CA SER A 66 1.90 6.38 6.69
C SER A 66 2.28 7.43 7.73
N ARG A 67 2.80 6.96 8.87
CA ARG A 67 3.63 7.84 9.73
C ARG A 67 4.88 8.27 8.95
N GLN A 68 5.51 9.36 9.40
CA GLN A 68 6.81 9.76 8.85
C GLN A 68 7.85 8.64 9.00
N SER A 69 8.50 8.31 7.88
CA SER A 69 9.57 7.32 7.77
C SER A 69 10.92 8.00 7.63
N ASP A 70 11.91 7.45 8.33
CA ASP A 70 13.25 8.04 8.43
C ASP A 70 13.96 7.98 7.07
N LEU A 71 14.02 6.80 6.44
CA LEU A 71 14.50 6.63 5.07
C LEU A 71 13.48 5.87 4.22
N ILE A 72 13.11 6.44 3.08
CA ILE A 72 12.23 5.83 2.08
C ILE A 72 13.07 5.48 0.86
N ILE A 73 13.12 4.21 0.47
CA ILE A 73 13.79 3.77 -0.75
C ILE A 73 12.75 3.76 -1.88
N TYR A 74 12.91 4.64 -2.86
CA TYR A 74 11.92 4.84 -3.93
C TYR A 74 12.55 4.75 -5.32
N ASP A 75 11.72 4.59 -6.35
CA ASP A 75 12.16 4.64 -7.74
C ASP A 75 12.42 6.08 -8.18
N LYS A 76 13.69 6.41 -8.42
CA LYS A 76 14.12 7.75 -8.82
C LYS A 76 13.96 8.01 -10.32
N ILE A 77 13.80 6.96 -11.13
CA ILE A 77 13.72 7.07 -12.59
C ILE A 77 12.25 7.17 -13.02
N ASP A 78 11.44 6.20 -12.60
CA ASP A 78 10.04 6.06 -13.05
C ASP A 78 9.03 6.45 -11.95
N GLY A 79 9.50 6.65 -10.72
CA GLY A 79 8.69 7.11 -9.61
C GLY A 79 8.45 8.61 -9.62
N ILE A 80 7.50 9.04 -8.79
CA ILE A 80 7.13 10.44 -8.64
C ILE A 80 7.05 10.82 -7.17
N THR A 81 7.19 12.10 -6.89
CA THR A 81 6.91 12.66 -5.56
C THR A 81 5.69 13.57 -5.70
N LEU A 82 4.65 13.33 -4.88
CA LEU A 82 3.40 14.11 -4.93
C LEU A 82 3.56 15.48 -4.26
N LEU A 83 4.40 15.55 -3.23
CA LEU A 83 4.81 16.79 -2.58
C LEU A 83 6.33 16.77 -2.41
N PHE A 84 7.02 17.77 -2.95
CA PHE A 84 8.44 17.96 -2.74
C PHE A 84 8.65 19.27 -1.99
N ASP A 85 8.81 19.16 -0.67
CA ASP A 85 9.21 20.26 0.21
C ASP A 85 10.54 19.92 0.91
N GLU A 86 11.29 20.94 1.33
CA GLU A 86 12.57 20.75 2.03
C GLU A 86 12.40 20.00 3.37
N HIS A 87 11.21 20.07 3.97
CA HIS A 87 10.92 19.47 5.27
C HIS A 87 10.06 18.22 5.20
N THR A 88 9.25 18.04 4.16
CA THR A 88 8.37 16.87 4.04
C THR A 88 8.15 16.47 2.59
N GLN A 89 8.51 15.22 2.27
CA GLN A 89 8.24 14.63 0.96
C GLN A 89 7.07 13.65 1.08
N VAL A 90 6.22 13.59 0.05
CA VAL A 90 5.11 12.64 0.00
C VAL A 90 5.26 11.73 -1.21
N TYR A 91 5.32 10.43 -0.95
CA TYR A 91 5.53 9.41 -1.97
C TYR A 91 4.29 8.54 -2.15
N PRO A 92 3.82 8.30 -3.39
CA PRO A 92 2.85 7.25 -3.64
C PRO A 92 3.48 5.87 -3.37
N ILE A 93 2.77 4.98 -2.69
CA ILE A 93 3.29 3.65 -2.32
C ILE A 93 3.77 2.82 -3.52
N ASP A 94 3.22 3.06 -4.71
CA ASP A 94 3.59 2.35 -5.93
C ASP A 94 5.03 2.59 -6.39
N CYS A 95 5.66 3.70 -5.98
CA CYS A 95 7.06 3.96 -6.30
C CYS A 95 8.02 3.64 -5.14
N VAL A 96 7.54 3.04 -4.05
CA VAL A 96 8.34 2.76 -2.85
C VAL A 96 8.74 1.29 -2.82
N TYR A 97 10.05 1.04 -2.77
CA TYR A 97 10.60 -0.30 -2.57
C TYR A 97 10.50 -0.74 -1.11
N GLY A 98 10.72 0.19 -0.18
CA GLY A 98 10.61 -0.07 1.26
C GLY A 98 11.09 1.07 2.12
N ILE A 99 10.99 0.87 3.44
CA ILE A 99 11.43 1.85 4.45
C ILE A 99 12.52 1.29 5.35
N ILE A 100 13.32 2.19 5.91
CA ILE A 100 14.34 1.88 6.92
C ILE A 100 14.13 2.82 8.11
N GLU A 101 13.75 2.26 9.26
CA GLU A 101 13.64 3.00 10.52
C GLU A 101 15.01 3.05 11.21
N VAL A 102 15.48 4.27 11.51
CA VAL A 102 16.84 4.52 12.03
C VAL A 102 16.79 4.87 13.51
N LYS A 103 17.37 4.03 14.35
CA LYS A 103 17.37 4.22 15.81
C LYS A 103 18.79 4.44 16.36
N SER A 104 18.90 5.28 17.38
CA SER A 104 20.20 5.60 17.99
C SER A 104 20.65 4.52 18.98
N GLY A 105 19.74 4.15 19.87
CA GLY A 105 19.75 2.92 20.63
C GLY A 105 18.47 2.16 20.27
N LEU A 106 18.50 0.84 20.33
CA LEU A 106 17.33 0.02 20.03
C LEU A 106 16.83 -0.63 21.31
N SER A 107 16.11 0.13 22.14
CA SER A 107 15.42 -0.43 23.32
C SER A 107 14.23 -1.31 22.90
N LYS A 108 13.63 -2.08 23.82
CA LYS A 108 12.38 -2.83 23.53
C LYS A 108 11.30 -1.90 23.00
N ALA A 109 11.10 -0.73 23.62
CA ALA A 109 10.08 0.22 23.20
C ALA A 109 10.33 0.80 21.80
N GLU A 110 11.55 1.23 21.50
CA GLU A 110 11.91 1.75 20.18
C GLU A 110 11.84 0.67 19.10
N PHE A 111 12.14 -0.58 19.45
CA PHE A 111 12.03 -1.69 18.53
C PHE A 111 10.57 -1.98 18.18
N ILE A 112 9.69 -2.11 19.17
CA ILE A 112 8.25 -2.33 18.92
C ILE A 112 7.64 -1.17 18.11
N ASP A 113 7.97 0.10 18.43
CA ASP A 113 7.51 1.25 17.62
C ASP A 113 7.96 1.15 16.16
N ALA A 114 9.19 0.71 15.89
CA ALA A 114 9.67 0.51 14.53
C ALA A 114 8.94 -0.64 13.82
N LEU A 115 8.64 -1.74 14.53
CA LEU A 115 7.84 -2.85 13.99
C LEU A 115 6.42 -2.40 13.64
N ASP A 116 5.75 -1.67 14.52
CA ASP A 116 4.40 -1.16 14.30
C ASP A 116 4.35 -0.18 13.12
N LYS A 117 5.36 0.67 12.96
CA LYS A 117 5.50 1.55 11.78
C LYS A 117 5.66 0.76 10.49
N ILE A 118 6.54 -0.26 10.49
CA ILE A 118 6.75 -1.14 9.33
C ILE A 118 5.45 -1.88 8.99
N ALA A 119 4.75 -2.40 9.99
CA ALA A 119 3.49 -3.11 9.81
C ALA A 119 2.42 -2.21 9.19
N ALA A 120 2.25 -1.00 9.73
CA ALA A 120 1.30 -0.02 9.19
C ALA A 120 1.62 0.36 7.74
N PHE A 121 2.90 0.62 7.43
CA PHE A 121 3.35 0.89 6.07
C PHE A 121 3.08 -0.28 5.11
N LYS A 122 3.44 -1.51 5.50
CA LYS A 122 3.22 -2.69 4.66
C LYS A 122 1.75 -3.00 4.46
N ALA A 123 0.89 -2.72 5.44
CA ALA A 123 -0.56 -2.92 5.35
C ALA A 123 -1.23 -1.99 4.31
N MET A 124 -0.60 -0.85 3.98
CA MET A 124 -1.07 0.05 2.93
C MET A 124 -0.80 -0.51 1.51
N ALA A 125 0.11 -1.49 1.38
CA ALA A 125 0.51 -2.02 0.08
C ALA A 125 -0.70 -2.65 -0.62
N PRO A 126 -1.06 -2.19 -1.84
CA PRO A 126 -2.24 -2.71 -2.51
C PRO A 126 -2.02 -4.16 -2.94
N SER A 127 -3.04 -4.98 -2.73
CA SER A 127 -3.10 -6.33 -3.31
C SER A 127 -3.35 -6.27 -4.82
N GLY A 128 -3.09 -7.36 -5.52
CA GLY A 128 -3.44 -7.53 -6.93
C GLY A 128 -2.22 -7.73 -7.82
N HIS A 129 -2.31 -7.23 -9.05
CA HIS A 129 -1.32 -7.48 -10.09
C HIS A 129 -0.80 -6.19 -10.71
N VAL A 130 0.42 -6.25 -11.23
CA VAL A 130 1.04 -5.25 -12.08
C VAL A 130 1.09 -5.81 -13.50
N SER A 131 0.68 -5.00 -14.46
CA SER A 131 0.78 -5.31 -15.89
C SER A 131 2.12 -4.82 -16.43
N LEU A 132 2.94 -5.73 -16.93
CA LEU A 132 4.22 -5.41 -17.56
C LEU A 132 4.17 -5.74 -19.04
N SER A 133 4.61 -4.78 -19.87
CA SER A 133 4.79 -5.02 -21.31
C SER A 133 6.11 -5.75 -21.54
N ILE A 134 6.03 -6.96 -22.09
CA ILE A 134 7.19 -7.79 -22.47
C ILE A 134 7.13 -7.96 -23.99
N GLY A 135 7.67 -6.98 -24.72
CA GLY A 135 7.59 -6.94 -26.18
C GLY A 135 6.14 -6.85 -26.67
N VAL A 136 5.69 -7.86 -27.41
CA VAL A 136 4.31 -7.95 -27.93
C VAL A 136 3.30 -8.56 -26.93
N ALA A 137 3.77 -9.04 -25.77
CA ALA A 137 2.94 -9.67 -24.76
C ALA A 137 2.80 -8.79 -23.52
N THR A 138 1.73 -9.03 -22.75
CA THR A 138 1.51 -8.43 -21.44
C THR A 138 1.56 -9.52 -20.39
N ALA A 139 2.45 -9.37 -19.41
CA ALA A 139 2.52 -10.25 -18.24
C ALA A 139 1.78 -9.60 -17.06
N LEU A 140 0.91 -10.35 -16.41
CA LEU A 140 0.33 -9.99 -15.12
C LEU A 140 1.15 -10.66 -14.03
N LEU A 141 1.91 -9.87 -13.28
CA LEU A 141 2.67 -10.34 -12.13
C LEU A 141 1.98 -9.90 -10.84
N PRO A 142 2.05 -10.67 -9.75
CA PRO A 142 1.66 -10.17 -8.44
C PRO A 142 2.34 -8.83 -8.15
N ARG A 143 1.59 -7.90 -7.56
CA ARG A 143 2.17 -6.63 -7.13
C ARG A 143 3.16 -6.91 -5.99
N PRO A 144 4.41 -6.43 -6.08
CA PRO A 144 5.40 -6.72 -5.06
C PRO A 144 5.01 -6.07 -3.74
N LYS A 145 5.34 -6.74 -2.63
CA LYS A 145 5.19 -6.18 -1.29
C LYS A 145 6.46 -5.43 -0.88
N PRO A 146 6.37 -4.18 -0.39
CA PRO A 146 7.55 -3.43 -0.01
C PRO A 146 8.26 -4.05 1.19
N PHE A 147 9.56 -3.78 1.33
CA PHE A 147 10.33 -4.23 2.49
C PHE A 147 10.29 -3.21 3.64
N GLY A 148 10.54 -3.69 4.85
CA GLY A 148 10.73 -2.86 6.05
C GLY A 148 11.98 -3.31 6.79
N MET A 149 12.87 -2.37 7.09
CA MET A 149 14.11 -2.64 7.82
C MET A 149 14.23 -1.75 9.04
N VAL A 150 14.98 -2.24 10.03
CA VAL A 150 15.41 -1.43 11.18
C VAL A 150 16.93 -1.36 11.18
N PHE A 151 17.48 -0.16 11.29
CA PHE A 151 18.91 0.05 11.47
C PHE A 151 19.15 0.80 12.78
N ALA A 152 19.97 0.25 13.66
CA ALA A 152 20.33 0.87 14.91
C ALA A 152 21.83 0.97 15.10
N TYR A 153 22.29 2.05 15.74
CA TYR A 153 23.70 2.21 16.06
C TYR A 153 24.10 1.44 17.32
N ASN A 154 23.21 1.29 18.30
CA ASN A 154 23.51 0.56 19.54
C ASN A 154 22.29 -0.22 20.05
N LEU A 155 22.55 -1.17 20.95
CA LEU A 155 21.55 -1.71 21.86
C LEU A 155 21.27 -0.73 23.01
N ALA A 156 20.12 -0.87 23.68
CA ALA A 156 19.76 -0.02 24.83
C ALA A 156 19.12 -0.86 25.93
N GLY A 157 19.96 -1.36 26.86
CA GLY A 157 19.53 -2.16 27.99
C GLY A 157 19.02 -3.57 27.62
N ASN A 158 19.38 -4.06 26.45
CA ASN A 158 18.94 -5.35 25.90
C ASN A 158 20.08 -6.06 25.13
N SER A 159 19.78 -7.25 24.60
CA SER A 159 20.68 -8.05 23.76
C SER A 159 20.02 -8.31 22.40
N LEU A 160 20.81 -8.77 21.43
CA LEU A 160 20.28 -9.19 20.14
C LEU A 160 19.27 -10.34 20.30
N ASP A 161 19.54 -11.26 21.22
CA ASP A 161 18.64 -12.37 21.53
C ASP A 161 17.33 -11.94 22.19
N SER A 162 17.36 -10.95 23.10
CA SER A 162 16.12 -10.46 23.70
C SER A 162 15.30 -9.64 22.70
N LEU A 163 15.93 -8.93 21.76
CA LEU A 163 15.24 -8.34 20.62
C LEU A 163 14.59 -9.40 19.71
N ARG A 164 15.28 -10.51 19.41
CA ARG A 164 14.70 -11.63 18.65
C ARG A 164 13.47 -12.22 19.35
N GLN A 165 13.52 -12.38 20.67
CA GLN A 165 12.37 -12.85 21.46
C GLN A 165 11.21 -11.85 21.41
N ASN A 166 11.48 -10.54 21.57
CA ASN A 166 10.45 -9.50 21.44
C ASN A 166 9.80 -9.51 20.04
N LEU A 167 10.58 -9.74 18.98
CA LEU A 167 10.06 -9.88 17.62
C LEU A 167 9.13 -11.10 17.54
N GLN A 168 9.58 -12.27 18.03
CA GLN A 168 8.78 -13.49 18.04
C GLN A 168 7.48 -13.37 18.86
N GLU A 169 7.48 -12.57 19.94
CA GLU A 169 6.27 -12.22 20.70
C GLU A 169 5.32 -11.35 19.87
N TRP A 170 5.85 -10.28 19.25
CA TRP A 170 5.08 -9.34 18.45
C TRP A 170 4.46 -9.97 17.19
N GLU A 171 5.16 -10.92 16.57
CA GLU A 171 4.70 -11.69 15.41
C GLU A 171 3.45 -12.53 15.66
N GLN A 172 3.15 -12.88 16.92
CA GLN A 172 1.97 -13.69 17.24
C GLN A 172 0.66 -12.95 16.99
N SER A 173 0.68 -11.61 17.02
CA SER A 173 -0.50 -10.78 16.76
C SER A 173 -0.47 -10.07 15.40
N HIS A 174 0.51 -10.37 14.54
CA HIS A 174 0.68 -9.72 13.25
C HIS A 174 0.89 -10.76 12.14
N PRO A 175 0.26 -10.61 10.97
CA PRO A 175 0.43 -11.58 9.91
C PRO A 175 1.80 -11.42 9.21
N PRO A 176 2.37 -12.49 8.62
CA PRO A 176 3.74 -12.50 8.06
C PRO A 176 4.04 -11.41 7.03
N GLU A 177 3.05 -11.00 6.25
CA GLU A 177 3.15 -9.92 5.29
C GLU A 177 3.52 -8.57 5.91
N HIS A 178 3.35 -8.40 7.22
CA HIS A 178 3.67 -7.17 7.96
C HIS A 178 4.98 -7.25 8.74
N TRP A 179 5.62 -8.43 8.79
CA TRP A 179 6.85 -8.62 9.55
C TRP A 179 8.03 -7.84 8.92
N PRO A 180 9.01 -7.38 9.70
CA PRO A 180 10.21 -6.73 9.16
C PRO A 180 11.04 -7.74 8.36
N ASN A 181 11.73 -7.28 7.32
CA ASN A 181 12.61 -8.15 6.53
C ASN A 181 14.00 -8.31 7.18
N HIS A 182 14.48 -7.25 7.82
CA HIS A 182 15.84 -7.24 8.35
C HIS A 182 16.04 -6.17 9.44
N VAL A 183 16.67 -6.56 10.54
CA VAL A 183 17.07 -5.68 11.64
C VAL A 183 18.58 -5.73 11.75
N CYS A 184 19.24 -4.58 11.80
CA CYS A 184 20.68 -4.48 11.98
C CYS A 184 20.99 -3.60 13.18
N VAL A 185 21.86 -4.08 14.08
CA VAL A 185 22.51 -3.26 15.09
C VAL A 185 24.00 -3.18 14.75
N LEU A 186 24.45 -1.98 14.37
CA LEU A 186 25.78 -1.73 13.83
C LEU A 186 26.89 -2.19 14.79
N GLY A 187 27.86 -2.95 14.32
CA GLY A 187 28.96 -3.46 15.13
C GLY A 187 28.57 -4.60 16.08
N ILE A 188 27.32 -5.07 16.04
CA ILE A 188 26.80 -6.11 16.94
C ILE A 188 26.31 -7.31 16.13
N GLY A 189 25.29 -7.11 15.29
CA GLY A 189 24.69 -8.22 14.56
C GLY A 189 23.37 -7.88 13.89
N THR A 190 22.68 -8.92 13.43
CA THR A 190 21.43 -8.79 12.68
C THR A 190 20.36 -9.76 13.17
N ILE A 191 19.10 -9.41 12.92
CA ILE A 191 17.95 -10.30 13.07
C ILE A 191 17.21 -10.36 11.74
N SER A 192 16.90 -11.55 11.28
CA SER A 192 16.24 -11.80 10.01
C SER A 192 15.53 -13.15 10.04
N HIS A 193 14.47 -13.30 9.26
CA HIS A 193 13.75 -14.56 9.13
C HIS A 193 14.51 -15.58 8.30
N GLN A 194 14.43 -16.84 8.72
CA GLN A 194 14.81 -18.01 7.94
C GLN A 194 13.56 -18.69 7.40
N GLY A 195 13.66 -19.24 6.20
CA GLY A 195 12.60 -20.00 5.54
C GLY A 195 13.02 -21.43 5.24
N LYS A 196 12.33 -22.06 4.27
CA LYS A 196 12.65 -23.43 3.82
C LYS A 196 14.04 -23.54 3.18
N ASP A 197 14.47 -22.49 2.49
CA ASP A 197 15.84 -22.36 2.03
C ASP A 197 16.70 -21.67 3.09
N VAL A 198 17.38 -22.47 3.89
CA VAL A 198 18.26 -22.01 4.97
C VAL A 198 19.53 -21.30 4.46
N PHE A 199 19.80 -21.32 3.16
CA PHE A 199 20.93 -20.60 2.56
C PHE A 199 20.55 -19.20 2.09
N GLN A 200 19.25 -18.88 2.02
CA GLN A 200 18.79 -17.55 1.70
C GLN A 200 19.05 -16.62 2.89
N LYS A 201 19.99 -15.69 2.72
CA LYS A 201 20.45 -14.80 3.80
C LYS A 201 19.44 -13.73 4.22
N CYS A 202 18.50 -13.37 3.36
CA CYS A 202 17.43 -12.41 3.64
C CYS A 202 16.21 -12.71 2.75
N LEU A 203 15.04 -12.80 3.38
CA LEU A 203 13.78 -13.08 2.72
C LEU A 203 13.11 -11.77 2.25
N ASP A 204 12.61 -11.78 1.02
CA ASP A 204 11.72 -10.74 0.53
C ASP A 204 10.36 -10.85 1.24
N SER A 205 9.58 -9.76 1.27
CA SER A 205 8.30 -9.72 2.00
C SER A 205 7.31 -10.80 1.54
N GLU A 206 7.39 -11.24 0.28
CA GLU A 206 6.55 -12.30 -0.28
C GLU A 206 7.01 -13.72 0.12
N SER A 207 8.27 -13.86 0.53
CA SER A 207 8.86 -15.13 0.95
C SER A 207 8.75 -15.39 2.45
N ILE A 208 8.44 -14.36 3.24
CA ILE A 208 8.18 -14.49 4.68
C ILE A 208 6.78 -15.06 4.86
N THR A 209 6.70 -16.20 5.56
CA THR A 209 5.45 -16.93 5.82
C THR A 209 5.36 -17.32 7.29
N THR A 210 4.23 -17.91 7.69
CA THR A 210 4.05 -18.47 9.04
C THR A 210 5.04 -19.60 9.37
N ASP A 211 5.64 -20.23 8.37
CA ASP A 211 6.69 -21.24 8.55
C ASP A 211 8.07 -20.62 8.77
N SER A 212 8.20 -19.30 8.65
CA SER A 212 9.46 -18.58 8.83
C SER A 212 9.70 -18.26 10.30
N TRP A 213 10.96 -18.23 10.73
CA TRP A 213 11.32 -17.93 12.12
C TRP A 213 12.48 -16.93 12.19
N PRO A 214 12.45 -15.96 13.13
CA PRO A 214 13.54 -15.01 13.27
C PRO A 214 14.77 -15.66 13.94
N ILE A 215 15.96 -15.40 13.39
CA ILE A 215 17.25 -15.74 13.99
C ILE A 215 18.06 -14.47 14.29
N SER A 216 18.83 -14.48 15.37
CA SER A 216 19.84 -13.47 15.70
C SER A 216 21.23 -14.00 15.35
N LEU A 217 22.04 -13.19 14.66
CA LEU A 217 23.43 -13.53 14.33
C LEU A 217 24.38 -12.40 14.72
N GLU A 218 25.38 -12.72 15.53
CA GLU A 218 26.42 -11.77 15.97
C GLU A 218 27.51 -11.60 14.91
N TYR A 219 27.24 -10.78 13.91
CA TYR A 219 28.24 -10.44 12.87
C TYR A 219 29.31 -9.45 13.33
N ARG A 220 29.11 -8.78 14.48
CA ARG A 220 30.04 -7.76 15.01
C ARG A 220 30.36 -6.70 13.95
N GLU A 221 31.65 -6.49 13.65
CA GLU A 221 32.12 -5.50 12.68
C GLU A 221 31.58 -5.73 11.26
N ASP A 222 31.18 -6.97 10.93
CA ASP A 222 30.64 -7.34 9.63
C ASP A 222 29.13 -7.06 9.50
N SER A 223 28.47 -6.53 10.54
CA SER A 223 27.01 -6.31 10.53
C SER A 223 26.57 -5.32 9.43
N LEU A 224 27.39 -4.30 9.14
CA LEU A 224 27.13 -3.31 8.09
C LEU A 224 27.08 -3.96 6.71
N TRP A 225 28.02 -4.85 6.42
CA TRP A 225 28.07 -5.56 5.15
C TRP A 225 26.84 -6.44 4.95
N ASN A 226 26.38 -7.12 6.01
CA ASN A 226 25.18 -7.95 5.96
C ASN A 226 23.92 -7.12 5.74
N PHE A 227 23.76 -6.00 6.45
CA PHE A 227 22.68 -5.06 6.23
C PHE A 227 22.66 -4.51 4.79
N TYR A 228 23.81 -4.05 4.31
CA TYR A 228 23.95 -3.49 2.96
C TYR A 228 23.64 -4.54 1.88
N SER A 229 24.14 -5.76 2.05
CA SER A 229 23.86 -6.87 1.13
C SER A 229 22.37 -7.17 1.09
N ALA A 230 21.71 -7.29 2.25
CA ALA A 230 20.27 -7.54 2.34
C ALA A 230 19.44 -6.44 1.66
N LEU A 231 19.76 -5.16 1.93
CA LEU A 231 19.09 -4.03 1.29
C LEU A 231 19.23 -4.08 -0.23
N HIS A 232 20.46 -4.26 -0.72
CA HIS A 232 20.72 -4.32 -2.16
C HIS A 232 19.96 -5.47 -2.83
N ASP A 233 20.01 -6.65 -2.22
CA ASP A 233 19.34 -7.85 -2.69
C ASP A 233 17.82 -7.69 -2.80
N MET A 234 17.17 -7.16 -1.77
CA MET A 234 15.73 -6.88 -1.79
C MET A 234 15.37 -5.86 -2.87
N CYS A 235 16.14 -4.76 -2.96
CA CYS A 235 15.92 -3.76 -4.00
C CYS A 235 16.07 -4.36 -5.41
N ALA A 236 17.08 -5.21 -5.63
CA ALA A 236 17.36 -5.80 -6.94
C ALA A 236 16.32 -6.83 -7.38
N ARG A 237 15.71 -7.57 -6.45
CA ARG A 237 14.68 -8.57 -6.74
C ARG A 237 13.29 -7.97 -6.91
N MET A 238 13.00 -6.84 -6.27
CA MET A 238 11.70 -6.18 -6.35
C MET A 238 11.52 -5.42 -7.68
N LYS A 239 10.37 -5.64 -8.34
CA LYS A 239 9.99 -4.95 -9.59
C LYS A 239 8.70 -4.17 -9.40
N LEU A 240 8.84 -2.86 -9.21
CA LEU A 240 7.69 -1.96 -9.09
C LEU A 240 6.91 -1.86 -10.41
N GLY A 241 5.62 -1.56 -10.28
CA GLY A 241 4.73 -1.27 -11.40
C GLY A 241 4.69 0.22 -11.74
N PRO A 242 3.97 0.60 -12.80
CA PRO A 242 3.76 2.00 -13.10
C PRO A 242 2.94 2.69 -12.00
N VAL A 243 3.26 3.96 -11.75
CA VAL A 243 2.46 4.81 -10.87
C VAL A 243 1.24 5.32 -11.63
N GLU A 244 0.04 4.93 -11.18
CA GLU A 244 -1.22 5.36 -11.76
C GLU A 244 -1.76 6.56 -10.98
N LEU A 245 -1.39 7.78 -11.39
CA LEU A 245 -1.72 9.03 -10.70
C LEU A 245 -3.21 9.20 -10.38
N MET A 246 -4.10 8.73 -11.27
CA MET A 246 -5.53 8.80 -11.03
C MET A 246 -5.99 8.03 -9.79
N SER A 247 -5.28 6.96 -9.41
CA SER A 247 -5.56 6.22 -8.18
C SER A 247 -5.24 7.00 -6.90
N TYR A 248 -4.51 8.11 -6.99
CA TYR A 248 -4.20 9.00 -5.87
C TYR A 248 -5.05 10.28 -5.91
N TYR A 249 -5.55 10.67 -7.09
CA TYR A 249 -6.50 11.78 -7.23
C TYR A 249 -7.92 11.35 -6.83
N GLU A 250 -8.32 10.14 -7.18
CA GLU A 250 -9.56 9.48 -6.76
C GLU A 250 -9.22 8.20 -5.98
N PRO A 251 -8.71 8.31 -4.73
CA PRO A 251 -8.31 7.15 -3.95
C PRO A 251 -9.52 6.27 -3.61
N LEU A 252 -9.25 4.97 -3.45
CA LEU A 252 -10.21 4.03 -2.90
C LEU A 252 -10.48 4.37 -1.43
N THR A 253 -11.66 4.04 -0.93
CA THR A 253 -12.05 4.24 0.46
C THR A 253 -12.31 2.89 1.12
N ARG A 254 -11.78 2.70 2.32
CA ARG A 254 -12.09 1.53 3.15
C ARG A 254 -13.35 1.80 3.98
N ILE A 255 -14.36 0.96 3.82
CA ILE A 255 -15.60 0.99 4.59
C ILE A 255 -15.74 -0.36 5.30
N GLY A 256 -15.35 -0.37 6.57
CA GLY A 256 -15.20 -1.59 7.36
C GLY A 256 -14.25 -2.58 6.68
N ARG A 257 -14.75 -3.77 6.31
CA ARG A 257 -13.93 -4.77 5.60
C ARG A 257 -13.77 -4.54 4.09
N PHE A 258 -14.59 -3.69 3.48
CA PHE A 258 -14.62 -3.50 2.03
C PHE A 258 -13.74 -2.34 1.58
N VAL A 259 -13.16 -2.46 0.39
CA VAL A 259 -12.43 -1.40 -0.31
C VAL A 259 -13.22 -1.01 -1.55
N ILE A 260 -13.58 0.28 -1.64
CA ILE A 260 -14.53 0.77 -2.64
C ILE A 260 -13.91 1.94 -3.39
N ASP A 261 -14.20 2.11 -4.68
CA ASP A 261 -13.80 3.34 -5.36
C ASP A 261 -14.54 4.58 -4.80
N GLY A 262 -13.90 5.75 -4.89
CA GLY A 262 -14.46 7.00 -4.35
C GLY A 262 -15.75 7.46 -5.01
N ARG A 263 -16.31 6.72 -5.98
CA ARG A 263 -17.51 7.09 -6.72
C ARG A 263 -18.78 6.64 -6.00
N PHE A 264 -18.70 5.85 -4.92
CA PHE A 264 -19.89 5.42 -4.17
C PHE A 264 -20.37 6.40 -3.09
N GLU A 265 -19.94 7.66 -3.18
CA GLU A 265 -20.38 8.77 -2.33
C GLU A 265 -21.18 9.77 -3.16
N PHE A 266 -22.29 10.27 -2.63
CA PHE A 266 -23.23 11.16 -3.31
C PHE A 266 -23.53 12.40 -2.47
N GLN A 267 -23.99 13.47 -3.11
CA GLN A 267 -24.52 14.64 -2.43
C GLN A 267 -26.04 14.51 -2.28
N ARG A 268 -26.51 14.46 -1.03
CA ARG A 268 -27.95 14.39 -0.74
C ARG A 268 -28.60 15.73 -1.04
N LYS A 269 -29.62 15.73 -1.91
CA LYS A 269 -30.27 16.97 -2.39
C LYS A 269 -30.89 17.84 -1.29
N SER A 270 -31.35 17.26 -0.18
CA SER A 270 -32.08 17.98 0.87
C SER A 270 -31.22 18.96 1.67
N ASP A 271 -29.95 18.63 1.90
CA ASP A 271 -29.06 19.36 2.81
C ASP A 271 -27.61 19.44 2.31
N ASN A 272 -27.36 18.94 1.10
CA ASN A 272 -26.03 18.88 0.49
C ASN A 272 -25.00 18.13 1.37
N ALA A 273 -25.48 17.17 2.17
CA ALA A 273 -24.61 16.29 2.94
C ALA A 273 -24.05 15.19 2.03
N ALA A 274 -22.75 14.90 2.19
CA ALA A 274 -22.15 13.73 1.58
C ALA A 274 -22.72 12.47 2.25
N VAL A 275 -23.25 11.55 1.45
CA VAL A 275 -23.83 10.29 1.88
C VAL A 275 -23.27 9.13 1.10
N ARG A 276 -23.21 7.95 1.73
CA ARG A 276 -22.73 6.72 1.10
C ARG A 276 -23.44 5.49 1.69
N PRO A 277 -23.38 4.32 1.05
CA PRO A 277 -23.91 3.10 1.64
C PRO A 277 -23.14 2.67 2.89
N SER A 278 -23.84 2.17 3.90
CA SER A 278 -23.21 1.61 5.11
C SER A 278 -22.45 0.32 4.81
N GLU A 279 -21.52 -0.09 5.68
CA GLU A 279 -20.84 -1.41 5.57
C GLU A 279 -21.85 -2.56 5.45
N SER A 280 -22.95 -2.50 6.21
CA SER A 280 -23.99 -3.51 6.19
C SER A 280 -24.72 -3.59 4.85
N THR A 281 -24.97 -2.44 4.22
CA THR A 281 -25.57 -2.34 2.89
C THR A 281 -24.62 -2.86 1.82
N ILE A 282 -23.34 -2.54 1.90
CA ILE A 282 -22.32 -3.08 0.99
C ILE A 282 -22.28 -4.61 1.11
N ALA A 283 -22.28 -5.16 2.34
CA ALA A 283 -22.34 -6.60 2.55
C ALA A 283 -23.61 -7.24 1.96
N LYS A 284 -24.77 -6.60 2.11
CA LYS A 284 -26.03 -7.02 1.49
C LYS A 284 -25.93 -7.07 -0.03
N ILE A 285 -25.36 -6.05 -0.66
CA ILE A 285 -25.14 -5.99 -2.12
C ILE A 285 -24.23 -7.14 -2.56
N VAL A 286 -23.05 -7.27 -1.94
CA VAL A 286 -22.06 -8.29 -2.29
C VAL A 286 -22.64 -9.70 -2.12
N ASN A 287 -23.32 -9.99 -1.01
CA ASN A 287 -23.91 -11.30 -0.74
C ASN A 287 -25.05 -11.64 -1.73
N TRP A 288 -25.90 -10.66 -2.06
CA TRP A 288 -26.96 -10.85 -3.05
C TRP A 288 -26.38 -11.17 -4.42
N CYS A 289 -25.33 -10.45 -4.82
CA CYS A 289 -24.63 -10.67 -6.08
C CYS A 289 -23.83 -11.98 -6.09
N ALA A 290 -23.24 -12.41 -4.97
CA ALA A 290 -22.48 -13.66 -4.89
C ALA A 290 -23.33 -14.91 -5.19
N SER A 291 -24.64 -14.85 -4.89
CA SER A 291 -25.60 -15.91 -5.26
C SER A 291 -25.97 -15.93 -6.76
N ARG A 292 -25.43 -14.99 -7.56
CA ARG A 292 -25.71 -14.80 -8.97
C ARG A 292 -24.40 -14.73 -9.75
N SER A 293 -24.37 -15.33 -10.94
CA SER A 293 -23.22 -15.18 -11.82
C SER A 293 -23.14 -13.74 -12.33
N PRO A 294 -21.94 -13.16 -12.47
CA PRO A 294 -21.79 -11.89 -13.17
C PRO A 294 -22.27 -12.02 -14.62
N ILE A 295 -22.63 -10.88 -15.21
CA ILE A 295 -22.98 -10.77 -16.63
C ILE A 295 -21.90 -10.00 -17.38
N SER A 296 -21.88 -10.10 -18.71
CA SER A 296 -21.02 -9.23 -19.50
C SER A 296 -21.45 -7.77 -19.37
N TYR A 297 -20.51 -6.85 -19.50
CA TYR A 297 -20.82 -5.42 -19.51
C TYR A 297 -21.74 -5.07 -20.69
N GLU A 298 -21.61 -5.77 -21.82
CA GLU A 298 -22.54 -5.71 -22.95
C GLU A 298 -23.99 -6.04 -22.54
N ASP A 299 -24.20 -7.19 -21.90
CA ASP A 299 -25.54 -7.61 -21.44
C ASP A 299 -26.13 -6.63 -20.42
N TYR A 300 -25.29 -6.11 -19.53
CA TYR A 300 -25.71 -5.08 -18.58
C TYR A 300 -26.17 -3.80 -19.29
N LEU A 301 -25.41 -3.29 -20.27
CA LEU A 301 -25.79 -2.09 -21.03
C LEU A 301 -27.08 -2.33 -21.83
N LEU A 302 -27.25 -3.51 -22.43
CA LEU A 302 -28.49 -3.89 -23.11
C LEU A 302 -29.67 -3.93 -22.14
N LYS A 303 -29.51 -4.50 -20.94
CA LYS A 303 -30.55 -4.44 -19.90
C LYS A 303 -30.86 -3.01 -19.46
N ARG A 304 -29.84 -2.16 -19.30
CA ARG A 304 -29.99 -0.79 -18.82
C ARG A 304 -30.64 0.13 -19.86
N PHE A 305 -30.18 0.10 -21.10
CA PHE A 305 -30.56 1.06 -22.14
C PHE A 305 -31.41 0.47 -23.27
N GLY A 306 -31.39 -0.86 -23.48
CA GLY A 306 -31.98 -1.53 -24.64
C GLY A 306 -31.09 -1.54 -25.89
N HIS A 307 -29.99 -0.81 -25.86
CA HIS A 307 -29.01 -0.73 -26.94
C HIS A 307 -27.61 -0.45 -26.38
N LEU A 308 -26.57 -0.67 -27.18
CA LEU A 308 -25.22 -0.22 -26.84
C LEU A 308 -25.04 1.28 -27.16
N PRO A 309 -24.32 2.04 -26.32
CA PRO A 309 -23.95 3.42 -26.62
C PRO A 309 -23.20 3.54 -27.95
N ILE A 310 -23.53 4.58 -28.72
CA ILE A 310 -22.93 4.82 -30.04
C ILE A 310 -21.40 4.93 -29.91
N GLY A 311 -20.67 4.16 -30.72
CA GLY A 311 -19.21 4.15 -30.75
C GLY A 311 -18.54 3.18 -29.77
N LEU A 312 -19.29 2.53 -28.87
CA LEU A 312 -18.73 1.53 -27.96
C LEU A 312 -18.61 0.15 -28.63
N ASN A 313 -17.49 -0.10 -29.29
CA ASN A 313 -17.22 -1.36 -30.01
C ASN A 313 -16.03 -2.16 -29.45
N ASN A 314 -15.46 -1.73 -28.32
CA ASN A 314 -14.25 -2.33 -27.76
C ASN A 314 -14.60 -3.60 -26.96
N ARG A 315 -14.29 -4.77 -27.54
CA ARG A 315 -14.49 -6.08 -26.89
C ARG A 315 -13.82 -6.19 -25.52
N ARG A 316 -12.65 -5.57 -25.31
CA ARG A 316 -12.00 -5.57 -23.98
C ARG A 316 -12.83 -4.91 -22.88
N ILE A 317 -13.73 -3.98 -23.24
CA ILE A 317 -14.64 -3.31 -22.31
C ILE A 317 -15.94 -4.11 -22.20
N LEU A 318 -16.52 -4.48 -23.35
CA LEU A 318 -17.81 -5.16 -23.43
C LEU A 318 -17.82 -6.55 -22.77
N ASP A 319 -16.70 -7.27 -22.86
CA ASP A 319 -16.58 -8.62 -22.31
C ASP A 319 -16.24 -8.62 -20.79
N ARG A 320 -16.03 -7.44 -20.19
CA ARG A 320 -15.78 -7.33 -18.73
C ARG A 320 -16.97 -7.87 -17.95
N GLN A 321 -16.68 -8.55 -16.85
CA GLN A 321 -17.69 -9.10 -15.96
C GLN A 321 -18.18 -8.01 -14.98
N VAL A 322 -19.49 -7.89 -14.84
CA VAL A 322 -20.15 -6.96 -13.90
C VAL A 322 -21.21 -7.69 -13.10
N TYR A 323 -21.23 -7.44 -11.78
CA TYR A 323 -22.29 -7.88 -10.88
C TYR A 323 -23.42 -6.85 -10.87
N LEU A 324 -24.56 -7.19 -11.45
CA LEU A 324 -25.74 -6.33 -11.44
C LEU A 324 -26.56 -6.56 -10.17
N TYR A 325 -26.60 -5.60 -9.25
CA TYR A 325 -27.50 -5.60 -8.09
C TYR A 325 -28.83 -4.94 -8.47
N ASN A 326 -29.86 -5.78 -8.70
CA ASN A 326 -31.23 -5.36 -9.03
C ASN A 326 -32.24 -6.30 -8.33
N PRO A 327 -32.42 -6.18 -7.00
CA PRO A 327 -33.28 -7.06 -6.22
C PRO A 327 -34.76 -6.92 -6.56
N ASP A 328 -35.19 -5.72 -6.98
CA ASP A 328 -36.60 -5.42 -7.27
C ASP A 328 -36.98 -5.66 -8.74
N ASN A 329 -36.05 -6.21 -9.54
CA ASN A 329 -36.22 -6.46 -10.96
C ASN A 329 -36.70 -5.21 -11.73
N LEU A 330 -36.08 -4.07 -11.43
CA LEU A 330 -36.37 -2.80 -12.07
C LEU A 330 -36.08 -2.85 -13.56
N ALA A 331 -36.90 -2.14 -14.32
CA ALA A 331 -36.93 -2.19 -15.78
C ALA A 331 -35.82 -1.34 -16.41
N GLY A 332 -35.40 -1.72 -17.61
CA GLY A 332 -34.49 -0.95 -18.46
C GLY A 332 -35.19 0.24 -19.14
N PHE A 333 -34.44 1.16 -19.71
CA PHE A 333 -34.99 2.35 -20.39
C PHE A 333 -36.01 2.00 -21.49
N HIS A 334 -35.72 0.97 -22.28
CA HIS A 334 -36.57 0.47 -23.36
C HIS A 334 -37.92 -0.13 -22.88
N GLU A 335 -38.09 -0.31 -21.57
CA GLU A 335 -39.29 -0.86 -20.94
C GLU A 335 -40.10 0.19 -20.18
N LEU A 336 -39.66 1.46 -20.12
CA LEU A 336 -40.30 2.53 -19.35
C LEU A 336 -41.50 3.21 -20.04
N GLY A 337 -41.88 2.73 -21.23
CA GLY A 337 -42.99 3.29 -22.02
C GLY A 337 -42.69 4.67 -22.63
N ASP A 338 -43.74 5.36 -23.10
CA ASP A 338 -43.62 6.56 -23.95
C ASP A 338 -43.23 7.84 -23.18
N THR A 339 -43.45 7.88 -21.85
CA THR A 339 -43.12 9.03 -21.00
C THR A 339 -42.19 8.62 -19.84
N PRO A 340 -40.92 8.31 -20.13
CA PRO A 340 -39.96 7.85 -19.13
C PRO A 340 -39.46 8.94 -18.18
N PHE A 341 -39.73 10.22 -18.50
CA PHE A 341 -39.32 11.36 -17.69
C PHE A 341 -40.48 12.31 -17.41
N HIS A 342 -40.51 12.87 -16.20
CA HIS A 342 -41.27 14.06 -15.83
C HIS A 342 -40.33 15.25 -15.74
N VAL A 343 -40.74 16.39 -16.30
CA VAL A 343 -39.97 17.63 -16.25
C VAL A 343 -40.75 18.64 -15.42
N ASP A 344 -40.13 19.12 -14.35
CA ASP A 344 -40.65 20.17 -13.48
C ASP A 344 -39.63 21.32 -13.34
N GLU A 345 -39.93 22.32 -12.50
CA GLU A 345 -39.04 23.47 -12.24
C GLU A 345 -37.68 23.04 -11.65
N GLU A 346 -37.57 21.83 -11.09
CA GLU A 346 -36.38 21.26 -10.48
C GLU A 346 -35.61 20.33 -11.44
N GLY A 347 -36.07 20.21 -12.71
CA GLY A 347 -35.41 19.48 -13.80
C GLY A 347 -36.15 18.22 -14.27
N ALA A 348 -35.46 17.39 -15.07
CA ALA A 348 -35.99 16.11 -15.52
C ALA A 348 -35.76 15.01 -14.46
N ARG A 349 -36.81 14.23 -14.18
CA ARG A 349 -36.82 13.10 -13.23
C ARG A 349 -37.39 11.88 -13.91
N LEU A 350 -36.91 10.70 -13.55
CA LEU A 350 -37.51 9.45 -14.02
C LEU A 350 -38.95 9.34 -13.50
N SER A 351 -39.86 8.87 -14.35
CA SER A 351 -41.27 8.68 -13.99
C SER A 351 -41.50 7.52 -13.01
N GLN A 352 -40.58 6.56 -12.97
CA GLN A 352 -40.59 5.42 -12.07
C GLN A 352 -39.16 4.91 -11.80
N PRO A 353 -38.94 4.17 -10.70
CA PRO A 353 -37.69 3.46 -10.44
C PRO A 353 -37.23 2.62 -11.63
N SER A 354 -35.94 2.67 -11.97
CA SER A 354 -35.43 1.96 -13.15
C SER A 354 -33.93 1.66 -13.08
N LEU A 355 -33.46 0.78 -13.96
CA LEU A 355 -32.03 0.52 -14.13
C LEU A 355 -31.23 1.73 -14.60
N LEU A 356 -31.86 2.82 -15.03
CA LEU A 356 -31.14 4.05 -15.36
C LEU A 356 -30.44 4.68 -14.17
N THR A 357 -30.91 4.43 -12.94
CA THR A 357 -30.25 4.87 -11.70
C THR A 357 -29.14 3.94 -11.25
N ALA A 358 -28.80 2.89 -12.03
CA ALA A 358 -27.69 2.02 -11.72
C ALA A 358 -26.38 2.82 -11.66
N HIS A 359 -25.70 2.73 -10.52
CA HIS A 359 -24.41 3.35 -10.30
C HIS A 359 -23.31 2.30 -10.40
N GLU A 360 -22.28 2.62 -11.17
CA GLU A 360 -21.15 1.71 -11.39
C GLU A 360 -20.08 1.99 -10.34
N VAL A 361 -19.68 0.93 -9.62
CA VAL A 361 -18.75 1.00 -8.50
C VAL A 361 -17.87 -0.23 -8.48
N VAL A 362 -16.61 -0.06 -8.08
CA VAL A 362 -15.70 -1.17 -7.76
C VAL A 362 -15.76 -1.47 -6.26
N ILE A 363 -15.99 -2.73 -5.90
CA ILE A 363 -15.95 -3.23 -4.51
C ILE A 363 -14.98 -4.41 -4.47
N ASP A 364 -13.93 -4.31 -3.65
CA ASP A 364 -12.85 -5.30 -3.52
C ASP A 364 -12.22 -5.73 -4.86
N GLY A 365 -12.15 -4.80 -5.81
CA GLY A 365 -11.60 -5.03 -7.15
C GLY A 365 -12.57 -5.65 -8.17
N TYR A 366 -13.82 -5.93 -7.78
CA TYR A 366 -14.87 -6.42 -8.68
C TYR A 366 -15.81 -5.29 -9.09
N PHE A 367 -16.28 -5.33 -10.34
CA PHE A 367 -17.20 -4.32 -10.88
C PHE A 367 -18.65 -4.66 -10.52
N TYR A 368 -19.35 -3.68 -9.95
CA TYR A 368 -20.77 -3.75 -9.65
C TYR A 368 -21.54 -2.65 -10.38
N ALA A 369 -22.74 -2.97 -10.81
CA ALA A 369 -23.76 -2.01 -11.20
C ALA A 369 -24.87 -2.09 -10.15
N VAL A 370 -24.97 -1.09 -9.28
CA VAL A 370 -25.89 -1.07 -8.15
C VAL A 370 -27.09 -0.21 -8.49
N CYS A 371 -28.28 -0.80 -8.58
CA CYS A 371 -29.50 -0.03 -8.78
C CYS A 371 -29.82 0.76 -7.51
N ILE A 372 -29.64 2.08 -7.57
CA ILE A 372 -29.75 2.97 -6.41
C ILE A 372 -31.20 3.09 -5.94
N ASP A 373 -32.18 3.01 -6.84
CA ASP A 373 -33.60 3.04 -6.46
C ASP A 373 -34.04 1.83 -5.61
N SER A 374 -33.26 0.74 -5.62
CA SER A 374 -33.48 -0.43 -4.74
C SER A 374 -32.94 -0.24 -3.32
N LEU A 375 -32.25 0.88 -3.04
CA LEU A 375 -31.72 1.21 -1.72
C LEU A 375 -32.68 2.14 -0.98
N LYS A 376 -32.88 1.85 0.31
CA LYS A 376 -33.79 2.61 1.18
C LYS A 376 -33.03 3.70 1.95
N PRO A 377 -33.70 4.71 2.52
CA PRO A 377 -33.02 5.75 3.30
C PRO A 377 -32.09 5.22 4.41
N GLU A 378 -32.46 4.11 5.07
CA GLU A 378 -31.66 3.44 6.09
C GLU A 378 -30.40 2.72 5.57
N ASP A 379 -30.30 2.48 4.26
CA ASP A 379 -29.11 1.90 3.64
C ASP A 379 -27.95 2.93 3.53
N TRP A 380 -28.23 4.21 3.79
CA TRP A 380 -27.28 5.32 3.66
C TRP A 380 -26.82 5.86 5.02
N GLU A 381 -25.54 6.17 5.10
CA GLU A 381 -24.93 6.92 6.21
C GLU A 381 -24.38 8.26 5.72
N VAL A 382 -24.33 9.25 6.62
CA VAL A 382 -23.67 10.53 6.35
C VAL A 382 -22.16 10.33 6.47
N VAL A 383 -21.41 10.77 5.47
CA VAL A 383 -19.95 10.75 5.50
C VAL A 383 -19.48 11.82 6.48
N PRO A 384 -18.74 11.46 7.55
CA PRO A 384 -18.16 12.45 8.45
C PRO A 384 -17.22 13.37 7.67
N GLN A 385 -17.33 14.69 7.91
CA GLN A 385 -16.46 15.69 7.29
C GLN A 385 -15.04 15.65 7.86
#